data_AF-A0A2E0FIJ8-F1
#
_entry.id   AF-A0A2E0FIJ8-F1
#
_cell.length_a   1.000
_cell.length_b   1.000
_cell.length_c   1.000
_cell.angle_alpha   90.00
_cell.angle_beta   90.00
_cell.angle_gamma   90.00
#
_symmetry.space_group_name_H-M   'P 1'
#
loop_
_entity.id
_entity.type
_entity.pdbx_description
1 polymer ?
#
loop_
_entity_poly.entity_id
_entity_poly.type
_entity_poly.pdbx_seq_one_letter_code
_entity_poly.pdbx_strand_id
1 'polypeptide(L)'
;MVTVRDVPEGQAMSGWEVYDFAPDDFTYERQMGKNTTAVPLTVYCPQCSDTTAYDRRVNAVVPKWTINHSDYVFNVGYQEEDGKKFAVCLNCGHDLRDEVKGKAAPKKSTRKITRKSQERTLAATPELIEDVKFEDGYFTMTVDEFKRIAKKGHQVSHSITPAAEFGGTLYVISLSKFITFWKELEINGTRKVGIPRIYFQEA
;
A
#
# COMPACT_ATOMS: atom_id res chain seq x y z
N MET A 1 53.73 14.92 26.79
CA MET A 1 52.72 15.24 27.83
C MET A 1 51.39 15.35 27.13
N VAL A 2 50.41 14.52 27.49
CA VAL A 2 49.04 14.60 26.96
C VAL A 2 48.25 15.49 27.92
N THR A 3 47.75 16.61 27.44
CA THR A 3 46.85 17.48 28.20
C THR A 3 45.43 16.94 28.08
N VAL A 4 44.90 16.38 29.17
CA VAL A 4 43.49 15.99 29.27
C VAL A 4 42.71 17.23 29.72
N ARG A 5 41.66 17.58 29.00
CA ARG A 5 40.77 18.71 29.32
C ARG A 5 39.36 18.18 29.44
N ASP A 6 38.78 18.31 30.62
CA ASP A 6 37.41 17.87 30.89
C ASP A 6 36.41 18.88 30.31
N VAL A 7 35.38 18.37 29.65
CA VAL A 7 34.28 19.18 29.11
C VAL A 7 33.22 19.33 30.20
N PRO A 8 32.85 20.56 30.60
CA PRO A 8 31.80 20.80 31.60
C PRO A 8 30.45 20.20 31.19
N GLU A 9 29.64 19.79 32.17
CA GLU A 9 28.29 19.27 31.90
C GLU A 9 27.44 20.30 31.14
N GLY A 10 26.82 19.86 30.03
CA GLY A 10 26.00 20.72 29.16
C GLY A 10 26.76 21.49 28.09
N GLN A 11 28.08 21.28 27.96
CA GLN A 11 28.89 21.87 26.90
C GLN A 11 29.41 20.80 25.93
N ALA A 12 29.63 21.19 24.69
CA ALA A 12 30.29 20.38 23.67
C ALA A 12 31.65 20.98 23.32
N MET A 13 32.56 20.15 22.80
CA MET A 13 33.88 20.59 22.39
C MET A 13 34.21 20.07 20.99
N SER A 14 34.65 20.98 20.11
CA SER A 14 35.22 20.66 18.80
C SER A 14 36.64 21.22 18.75
N GLY A 15 37.63 20.32 18.64
CA GLY A 15 39.04 20.72 18.79
C GLY A 15 39.33 21.28 20.17
N TRP A 16 39.57 22.60 20.26
CA TRP A 16 39.89 23.32 21.51
C TRP A 16 38.79 24.31 21.94
N GLU A 17 37.74 24.46 21.13
CA GLU A 17 36.64 25.39 21.38
C GLU A 17 35.51 24.67 22.09
N VAL A 18 35.13 25.21 23.25
CA VAL A 18 34.00 24.74 24.06
C VAL A 18 32.82 25.65 23.77
N TYR A 19 31.69 25.07 23.44
CA TYR A 19 30.46 25.78 23.10
C TYR A 19 29.26 25.16 23.81
N ASP A 20 28.19 25.93 23.93
CA ASP A 20 26.94 25.46 24.52
C ASP A 20 26.36 24.33 23.65
N PHE A 21 25.97 23.24 24.29
CA PHE A 21 25.35 22.13 23.59
C PHE A 21 23.99 22.58 23.03
N ALA A 22 23.93 22.78 21.71
CA ALA A 22 22.66 23.00 21.04
C ALA A 22 21.86 21.68 21.10
N PRO A 23 20.60 21.69 21.59
CA PRO A 23 19.78 20.49 21.55
C PRO A 23 19.59 20.06 20.10
N ASP A 24 19.76 18.77 19.82
CA ASP A 24 19.53 18.23 18.49
C ASP A 24 18.08 18.48 18.06
N ASP A 25 17.91 19.02 16.85
CA ASP A 25 16.59 19.13 16.25
C ASP A 25 16.06 17.73 15.93
N PHE A 26 14.95 17.34 16.56
CA PHE A 26 14.33 16.02 16.34
C PHE A 26 13.60 15.90 14.99
N THR A 27 13.63 16.97 14.18
CA THR A 27 12.80 17.18 12.99
C THR A 27 13.45 18.19 12.07
N TYR A 28 13.28 18.04 10.76
CA TYR A 28 13.63 19.06 9.78
C TYR A 28 12.43 19.43 8.91
N GLU A 29 12.44 20.65 8.35
CA GLU A 29 11.40 21.07 7.43
C GLU A 29 11.69 20.63 5.99
N ARG A 30 10.67 20.08 5.33
CA ARG A 30 10.70 19.74 3.91
C ARG A 30 9.62 20.52 3.17
N GLN A 31 10.01 21.18 2.07
CA GLN A 31 9.04 21.82 1.19
C GLN A 31 8.27 20.78 0.35
N MET A 32 6.95 20.89 0.37
CA MET A 32 6.00 20.10 -0.40
C MET A 32 5.10 21.05 -1.20
N GLY A 33 5.57 21.45 -2.39
CA GLY A 33 4.90 22.44 -3.22
C GLY A 33 4.90 23.82 -2.57
N LYS A 34 3.72 24.35 -2.23
CA LYS A 34 3.57 25.66 -1.56
C LYS A 34 3.63 25.58 -0.02
N ASN A 35 3.62 24.38 0.56
CA ASN A 35 3.61 24.19 2.00
C ASN A 35 4.93 23.59 2.48
N THR A 36 5.27 23.78 3.75
CA THR A 36 6.36 23.08 4.45
C THR A 36 5.78 22.00 5.36
N THR A 37 6.49 20.89 5.54
CA THR A 37 6.11 19.82 6.46
C THR A 37 7.31 19.38 7.28
N ALA A 38 7.12 19.20 8.58
CA ALA A 38 8.12 18.66 9.47
C ALA A 38 8.26 17.15 9.25
N VAL A 39 9.50 16.69 9.08
CA VAL A 39 9.89 15.29 8.93
C VAL A 39 10.74 14.90 10.14
N PRO A 40 10.42 13.81 10.85
CA PRO A 40 11.12 13.41 12.06
C PRO A 40 12.48 12.79 11.70
N LEU A 41 13.51 13.18 12.44
CA LEU A 41 14.87 12.65 12.34
C LEU A 41 15.11 11.48 13.31
N THR A 42 14.28 11.37 14.34
CA THR A 42 14.34 10.29 15.33
C THR A 42 12.98 9.62 15.51
N VAL A 43 12.99 8.54 16.28
CA VAL A 43 11.80 7.75 16.61
C VAL A 43 10.86 8.58 17.50
N TYR A 44 9.57 8.56 17.19
CA TYR A 44 8.53 9.26 17.95
C TYR A 44 7.40 8.29 18.32
N CYS A 45 6.53 8.69 19.25
CA CYS A 45 5.36 7.90 19.62
C CYS A 45 4.20 8.13 18.64
N PRO A 46 3.82 7.15 17.81
CA PRO A 46 2.72 7.33 16.85
C PRO A 46 1.35 7.42 17.53
N GLN A 47 1.21 6.93 18.77
CA GLN A 47 -0.03 6.99 19.53
C GLN A 47 -0.26 8.34 20.20
N CYS A 48 0.78 9.07 20.60
CA CYS A 48 0.65 10.41 21.16
C CYS A 48 0.69 11.50 20.08
N SER A 49 1.46 11.29 19.01
CA SER A 49 1.59 12.29 17.95
C SER A 49 0.28 12.52 17.19
N ASP A 50 0.06 13.76 16.76
CA ASP A 50 -1.11 14.20 16.00
C ASP A 50 -0.76 14.34 14.51
N THR A 51 -0.40 13.22 13.88
CA THR A 51 0.04 13.18 12.46
C THR A 51 -1.09 12.86 11.49
N THR A 52 -2.31 12.67 11.98
CA THR A 52 -3.47 12.20 11.20
C THR A 52 -4.68 13.11 11.41
N ALA A 53 -5.52 13.25 10.40
CA ALA A 53 -6.75 14.01 10.44
C ALA A 53 -7.89 13.23 9.78
N TYR A 54 -9.13 13.49 10.22
CA TYR A 54 -10.31 12.91 9.59
C TYR A 54 -10.64 13.64 8.28
N ASP A 55 -10.62 12.92 7.16
CA ASP A 55 -11.06 13.45 5.88
C ASP A 55 -12.49 12.99 5.57
N ARG A 56 -13.42 13.95 5.62
CA ARG A 56 -14.85 13.74 5.32
C ARG A 56 -15.10 13.22 3.91
N ARG A 57 -14.23 13.53 2.93
CA ARG A 57 -14.41 13.14 1.53
C ARG A 57 -14.24 11.63 1.32
N VAL A 58 -13.32 11.03 2.08
CA VAL A 58 -13.06 9.59 2.05
C VAL A 58 -13.65 8.87 3.26
N ASN A 59 -14.30 9.61 4.16
CA ASN A 59 -14.90 9.13 5.40
C ASN A 59 -13.92 8.26 6.22
N ALA A 60 -12.67 8.70 6.32
CA ALA A 60 -11.59 7.95 6.92
C ALA A 60 -10.55 8.87 7.57
N VAL A 61 -9.83 8.35 8.56
CA VAL A 61 -8.65 9.00 9.13
C VAL A 61 -7.47 8.82 8.17
N VAL A 62 -6.90 9.93 7.72
CA VAL A 62 -5.79 10.00 6.76
C VAL A 62 -4.62 10.78 7.37
N PRO A 63 -3.38 10.59 6.88
CA PRO A 63 -2.26 11.44 7.28
C PRO A 63 -2.54 12.92 6.99
N LYS A 64 -2.13 13.82 7.90
CA LYS A 64 -2.17 15.26 7.67
C LYS A 64 -1.28 15.62 6.47
N TRP A 65 -1.75 16.58 5.66
CA TRP A 65 -0.98 17.08 4.51
C TRP A 65 0.19 17.98 4.92
N THR A 66 -0.02 18.74 6.00
CA THR A 66 0.97 19.64 6.59
C THR A 66 1.14 19.22 8.04
N ILE A 67 2.36 18.86 8.43
CA ILE A 67 2.71 18.44 9.79
C ILE A 67 3.68 19.48 10.38
N ASN A 68 3.43 19.91 11.61
CA ASN A 68 4.30 20.82 12.34
C ASN A 68 5.21 20.05 13.31
N HIS A 69 6.27 20.71 13.77
CA HIS A 69 7.18 20.17 14.79
C HIS A 69 6.44 19.73 16.06
N SER A 70 5.45 20.51 16.50
CA SER A 70 4.64 20.26 17.70
C SER A 70 3.66 19.09 17.56
N ASP A 71 3.42 18.58 16.34
CA ASP A 71 2.56 17.41 16.15
C ASP A 71 3.27 16.11 16.57
N TYR A 72 4.61 16.10 16.69
CA TYR A 72 5.39 14.94 17.11
C TYR A 72 5.64 14.91 18.61
N VAL A 73 5.51 13.72 19.20
CA VAL A 73 5.90 13.43 20.59
C VAL A 73 7.09 12.49 20.61
N PHE A 74 8.26 13.04 20.96
CA PHE A 74 9.55 12.32 21.00
C PHE A 74 9.87 11.65 22.34
N ASN A 75 8.90 11.54 23.25
CA ASN A 75 9.10 10.97 24.58
C ASN A 75 9.12 9.42 24.54
N VAL A 76 10.22 8.87 24.04
CA VAL A 76 10.45 7.43 23.84
C VAL A 76 11.63 6.98 24.72
N GLY A 77 11.41 5.91 25.49
CA GLY A 77 12.43 5.23 26.28
C GLY A 77 12.65 3.79 25.78
N TYR A 78 13.69 3.13 26.28
CA TYR A 78 13.99 1.75 25.94
C TYR A 78 13.82 0.85 27.16
N GLN A 79 13.12 -0.26 26.99
CA GLN A 79 12.95 -1.32 27.98
C GLN A 79 13.58 -2.62 27.47
N GLU A 80 13.84 -3.55 28.37
CA GLU A 80 14.48 -4.83 28.04
C GLU A 80 13.57 -6.00 28.46
N GLU A 81 13.27 -6.87 27.51
CA GLU A 81 12.46 -8.09 27.69
C GLU A 81 13.16 -9.20 26.89
N ASP A 82 13.36 -10.36 27.51
CA ASP A 82 14.08 -11.51 26.93
C ASP A 82 15.47 -11.18 26.36
N GLY A 83 16.18 -10.23 26.97
CA GLY A 83 17.51 -9.78 26.53
C GLY A 83 17.50 -8.93 25.25
N LYS A 84 16.33 -8.47 24.80
CA LYS A 84 16.18 -7.55 23.67
C LYS A 84 15.66 -6.20 24.14
N LYS A 85 16.32 -5.13 23.71
CA LYS A 85 15.87 -3.76 23.96
C LYS A 85 14.81 -3.35 22.95
N PHE A 86 13.68 -2.83 23.43
CA PHE A 86 12.59 -2.33 22.60
C PHE A 86 12.16 -0.94 23.07
N ALA A 87 11.57 -0.17 22.15
CA ALA A 87 11.20 1.21 22.40
C ALA A 87 9.76 1.30 22.91
N VAL A 88 9.55 2.07 23.98
CA VAL A 88 8.25 2.30 24.61
C VAL A 88 8.05 3.79 24.79
N CYS A 89 6.85 4.29 24.53
CA CYS A 89 6.52 5.68 24.83
C CYS A 89 6.40 5.88 26.35
N LEU A 90 7.18 6.82 26.89
CA LEU A 90 7.16 7.15 28.32
C LEU A 90 5.90 7.94 28.74
N ASN A 91 5.17 8.52 27.79
CA ASN A 91 3.95 9.28 28.07
C ASN A 91 2.69 8.40 28.13
N CYS A 92 2.50 7.49 27.16
CA CYS A 92 1.29 6.66 27.09
C CYS A 92 1.53 5.16 27.30
N GLY A 93 2.78 4.74 27.52
CA GLY A 93 3.15 3.33 27.69
C GLY A 93 3.02 2.47 26.43
N HIS A 94 2.79 3.07 25.26
CA HIS A 94 2.66 2.33 24.02
C HIS A 94 3.99 1.69 23.62
N ASP A 95 3.99 0.37 23.44
CA ASP A 95 5.07 -0.37 22.81
C ASP A 95 5.10 -0.04 21.32
N LEU A 96 6.23 0.47 20.81
CA LEU A 96 6.36 0.86 19.41
C LEU A 96 6.39 -0.35 18.45
N ARG A 97 6.44 -1.58 18.96
CA ARG A 97 6.25 -2.82 18.19
C ARG A 97 4.78 -3.07 17.86
N ASP A 98 3.86 -2.54 18.67
CA ASP A 98 2.43 -2.78 18.53
C ASP A 98 1.77 -1.88 17.49
N GLU A 99 0.66 -2.35 16.91
CA GLU A 99 -0.16 -1.53 16.04
C GLU A 99 -0.82 -0.37 16.81
N VAL A 100 -0.88 0.79 16.17
CA VAL A 100 -1.50 2.00 16.73
C VAL A 100 -3.02 1.82 16.79
N LYS A 101 -3.54 1.63 18.01
CA LYS A 101 -4.97 1.40 18.23
C LYS A 101 -5.76 2.70 18.05
N GLY A 102 -6.79 2.65 17.20
CA GLY A 102 -7.80 3.71 17.08
C GLY A 102 -7.42 4.92 16.22
N LYS A 103 -6.19 5.02 15.71
CA LYS A 103 -5.76 6.14 14.84
C LYS A 103 -5.66 5.80 13.35
N ALA A 104 -5.72 4.53 12.99
CA ALA A 104 -5.80 4.11 11.60
C ALA A 104 -7.20 3.59 11.30
N ALA A 105 -7.86 4.13 10.27
CA ALA A 105 -8.79 3.29 9.54
C ALA A 105 -8.01 2.02 9.15
N PRO A 106 -8.59 0.80 9.28
CA PRO A 106 -7.91 -0.40 8.81
C PRO A 106 -7.40 -0.10 7.42
N LYS A 107 -6.12 -0.36 7.15
CA LYS A 107 -5.58 -0.32 5.80
C LYS A 107 -6.39 -1.35 5.01
N LYS A 108 -7.58 -0.98 4.55
CA LYS A 108 -8.07 -1.51 3.30
C LYS A 108 -6.95 -1.17 2.36
N SER A 109 -6.24 -2.20 1.94
CA SER A 109 -5.53 -2.24 0.68
C SER A 109 -6.53 -2.00 -0.48
N THR A 110 -7.37 -0.99 -0.39
CA THR A 110 -7.77 -0.21 -1.53
C THR A 110 -6.53 0.61 -1.85
N ARG A 111 -5.58 -0.01 -2.57
CA ARG A 111 -4.98 0.71 -3.69
C ARG A 111 -6.17 1.40 -4.33
N LYS A 112 -6.25 2.73 -4.25
CA LYS A 112 -7.24 3.47 -5.02
C LYS A 112 -6.98 3.03 -6.45
N ILE A 113 -7.79 2.09 -6.92
CA ILE A 113 -7.96 1.84 -8.34
C ILE A 113 -8.47 3.18 -8.81
N THR A 114 -7.57 4.00 -9.33
CA THR A 114 -7.88 5.27 -9.94
C THR A 114 -9.08 5.00 -10.86
N ARG A 115 -10.17 5.77 -10.79
CA ARG A 115 -11.37 5.55 -11.62
C ARG A 115 -11.04 5.30 -13.11
N LYS A 116 -9.92 5.85 -13.60
CA LYS A 116 -9.32 5.54 -14.92
C LYS A 116 -9.09 4.04 -15.23
N SER A 117 -8.80 3.20 -14.24
CA SER A 117 -8.57 1.76 -14.43
C SER A 117 -9.88 0.97 -14.52
N GLN A 118 -10.93 1.41 -13.82
CA GLN A 118 -12.24 0.78 -13.88
C GLN A 118 -12.96 1.18 -15.19
N GLU A 119 -12.84 2.45 -15.59
CA GLU A 119 -13.31 2.94 -16.89
C GLU A 119 -12.65 2.23 -18.07
N ARG A 120 -11.35 1.91 -18.00
CA ARG A 120 -10.66 1.23 -19.12
C ARG A 120 -11.19 -0.18 -19.40
N THR A 121 -11.74 -0.87 -18.40
CA THR A 121 -12.26 -2.23 -18.57
C THR A 121 -13.67 -2.21 -19.18
N LEU A 122 -14.43 -1.13 -18.94
CA LEU A 122 -15.77 -0.90 -19.49
C LEU A 122 -15.77 -0.13 -20.82
N ALA A 123 -14.71 0.63 -21.13
CA ALA A 123 -14.56 1.39 -22.37
C ALA A 123 -13.91 0.60 -23.52
N ALA A 124 -13.39 -0.60 -23.23
CA ALA A 124 -12.81 -1.49 -24.21
C ALA A 124 -13.90 -2.41 -24.79
N THR A 125 -13.83 -2.67 -26.10
CA THR A 125 -14.86 -3.44 -26.81
C THR A 125 -14.88 -4.87 -26.25
N PRO A 126 -16.04 -5.37 -25.77
CA PRO A 126 -16.13 -6.73 -25.27
C PRO A 126 -15.94 -7.71 -26.43
N GLU A 127 -15.00 -8.65 -26.27
CA GLU A 127 -14.82 -9.78 -27.18
C GLU A 127 -15.40 -11.02 -26.51
N LEU A 128 -16.46 -11.57 -27.11
CA LEU A 128 -17.08 -12.78 -26.62
C LEU A 128 -16.14 -13.98 -26.79
N ILE A 129 -16.03 -14.75 -25.71
CA ILE A 129 -15.35 -16.03 -25.68
C ILE A 129 -16.33 -17.08 -26.21
N GLU A 130 -15.90 -17.83 -27.21
CA GLU A 130 -16.71 -18.89 -27.83
C GLU A 130 -16.77 -20.14 -26.94
N ASP A 131 -17.93 -20.81 -26.91
CA ASP A 131 -18.17 -22.08 -26.20
C ASP A 131 -17.77 -22.11 -24.71
N VAL A 132 -17.98 -21.00 -23.99
CA VAL A 132 -17.71 -20.96 -22.55
C VAL A 132 -18.66 -21.88 -21.77
N LYS A 133 -18.08 -22.72 -20.91
CA LYS A 133 -18.83 -23.53 -19.95
C LYS A 133 -18.42 -23.17 -18.53
N PHE A 134 -19.40 -23.07 -17.64
CA PHE A 134 -19.13 -22.84 -16.23
C PHE A 134 -19.06 -24.18 -15.48
N GLU A 135 -17.88 -24.52 -14.94
CA GLU A 135 -17.63 -25.78 -14.23
C GLU A 135 -16.75 -25.51 -13.00
N ASP A 136 -17.16 -26.02 -11.83
CA ASP A 136 -16.43 -25.93 -10.54
C ASP A 136 -15.91 -24.53 -10.14
N GLY A 137 -16.66 -23.48 -10.50
CA GLY A 137 -16.29 -22.09 -10.20
C GLY A 137 -15.37 -21.43 -11.24
N TYR A 138 -15.11 -22.11 -12.36
CA TYR A 138 -14.30 -21.62 -13.47
C TYR A 138 -15.15 -21.45 -14.74
N PHE A 139 -14.88 -20.40 -15.49
CA PHE A 139 -15.26 -20.32 -16.90
C PHE A 139 -14.21 -21.07 -17.71
N THR A 140 -14.63 -22.14 -18.36
CA THR A 140 -13.79 -23.07 -19.11
C THR A 140 -13.98 -22.85 -20.62
N MET A 141 -12.87 -22.92 -21.34
CA MET A 141 -12.82 -22.78 -22.80
C MET A 141 -11.73 -23.70 -23.38
N THR A 142 -11.68 -23.84 -24.70
CA THR A 142 -10.62 -24.57 -25.37
C THR A 142 -9.30 -23.79 -25.32
N VAL A 143 -8.17 -24.50 -25.42
CA VAL A 143 -6.84 -23.88 -25.44
C VAL A 143 -6.68 -22.96 -26.66
N ASP A 144 -7.27 -23.31 -27.80
CA ASP A 144 -7.21 -22.52 -29.02
C ASP A 144 -7.97 -21.20 -28.87
N GLU A 145 -9.12 -21.24 -28.18
CA GLU A 145 -9.90 -20.05 -27.90
C GLU A 145 -9.18 -19.09 -26.95
N PHE A 146 -8.57 -19.62 -25.90
CA PHE A 146 -7.71 -18.83 -25.00
C PHE A 146 -6.58 -18.13 -25.77
N LYS A 147 -5.92 -18.84 -26.70
CA LYS A 147 -4.85 -18.28 -27.55
C LYS A 147 -5.38 -17.23 -28.54
N ARG A 148 -6.57 -17.44 -29.14
CA ARG A 148 -7.22 -16.47 -30.05
C ARG A 148 -7.39 -15.13 -29.37
N ILE A 149 -7.98 -15.13 -28.17
CA ILE A 149 -8.25 -13.92 -27.39
C ILE A 149 -6.96 -13.25 -26.91
N ALA A 150 -5.99 -14.03 -26.41
CA ALA A 150 -4.70 -13.48 -25.99
C ALA A 150 -3.95 -12.81 -27.16
N LYS A 151 -3.94 -13.44 -28.34
CA LYS A 151 -3.31 -12.90 -29.55
C LYS A 151 -4.01 -11.64 -30.04
N LYS A 152 -5.35 -11.66 -30.10
CA LYS A 152 -6.17 -10.49 -30.49
C LYS A 152 -5.94 -9.33 -29.53
N GLY A 153 -5.90 -9.60 -28.23
CA GLY A 153 -5.62 -8.58 -27.20
C GLY A 153 -4.23 -7.94 -27.32
N HIS A 154 -3.22 -8.71 -27.75
CA HIS A 154 -1.88 -8.17 -28.01
C HIS A 154 -1.81 -7.33 -29.29
N GLN A 155 -2.53 -7.74 -30.34
CA GLN A 155 -2.57 -7.01 -31.61
C GLN A 155 -3.26 -5.65 -31.50
N VAL A 156 -4.30 -5.54 -30.65
CA VAL A 156 -5.09 -4.31 -30.52
C VAL A 156 -4.74 -3.47 -29.27
N SER A 157 -3.53 -3.63 -28.73
CA SER A 157 -2.98 -2.79 -27.63
C SER A 157 -3.96 -2.57 -26.45
N HIS A 158 -4.51 -3.67 -25.93
CA HIS A 158 -5.41 -3.67 -24.75
C HIS A 158 -6.77 -2.96 -24.91
N SER A 159 -7.27 -2.72 -26.13
CA SER A 159 -8.60 -2.15 -26.35
C SER A 159 -9.75 -3.16 -26.30
N ILE A 160 -9.45 -4.43 -26.02
CA ILE A 160 -10.41 -5.54 -25.99
C ILE A 160 -10.50 -6.09 -24.57
N THR A 161 -11.73 -6.36 -24.15
CA THR A 161 -12.01 -7.01 -22.86
C THR A 161 -12.68 -8.36 -23.11
N PRO A 162 -12.03 -9.49 -22.77
CA PRO A 162 -12.66 -10.80 -22.88
C PRO A 162 -13.97 -10.86 -22.08
N ALA A 163 -15.00 -11.45 -22.68
CA ALA A 163 -16.33 -11.55 -22.10
C ALA A 163 -16.93 -12.95 -22.25
N ALA A 164 -17.43 -13.53 -21.16
CA ALA A 164 -18.13 -14.80 -21.13
C ALA A 164 -19.63 -14.55 -20.99
N GLU A 165 -20.44 -15.14 -21.87
CA GLU A 165 -21.89 -15.15 -21.71
C GLU A 165 -22.32 -16.47 -21.06
N PHE A 166 -23.00 -16.39 -19.91
CA PHE A 166 -23.52 -17.57 -19.24
C PHE A 166 -24.86 -17.25 -18.57
N GLY A 167 -25.88 -18.05 -18.86
CA GLY A 167 -27.21 -17.88 -18.26
C GLY A 167 -27.86 -16.52 -18.57
N GLY A 168 -27.59 -15.94 -19.75
CA GLY A 168 -28.10 -14.62 -20.14
C GLY A 168 -27.44 -13.44 -19.42
N THR A 169 -26.38 -13.69 -18.64
CA THR A 169 -25.57 -12.65 -18.00
C THR A 169 -24.21 -12.56 -18.69
N LEU A 170 -23.75 -11.32 -18.93
CA LEU A 170 -22.45 -11.05 -19.50
C LEU A 170 -21.42 -10.82 -18.39
N TYR A 171 -20.36 -11.62 -18.41
CA TYR A 171 -19.25 -11.57 -17.47
C TYR A 171 -18.01 -11.06 -18.18
N VAL A 172 -17.42 -9.97 -17.72
CA VAL A 172 -16.31 -9.28 -18.38
C VAL A 172 -15.05 -9.36 -17.51
N ILE A 173 -13.89 -9.61 -18.12
CA ILE A 173 -12.60 -9.70 -17.42
C ILE A 173 -11.53 -8.88 -18.15
N SER A 174 -10.73 -8.09 -17.42
CA SER A 174 -9.60 -7.38 -18.02
C SER A 174 -8.61 -8.37 -18.66
N LEU A 175 -8.10 -8.07 -19.85
CA LEU A 175 -7.14 -8.93 -20.56
C LEU A 175 -5.92 -9.33 -19.70
N SER A 176 -5.41 -8.42 -18.86
CA SER A 176 -4.29 -8.70 -17.96
C SER A 176 -4.62 -9.79 -16.93
N LYS A 177 -5.85 -9.84 -16.43
CA LYS A 177 -6.31 -10.89 -15.50
C LYS A 177 -6.58 -12.20 -16.26
N PHE A 178 -7.13 -12.10 -17.47
CA PHE A 178 -7.38 -13.24 -18.34
C PHE A 178 -6.10 -14.03 -18.63
N ILE A 179 -5.00 -13.34 -18.99
CA ILE A 179 -3.72 -13.98 -19.32
C ILE A 179 -2.95 -14.44 -18.07
N THR A 180 -3.18 -13.81 -16.91
CA THR A 180 -2.45 -14.13 -15.67
C THR A 180 -3.10 -15.25 -14.85
N PHE A 181 -4.43 -15.25 -14.73
CA PHE A 181 -5.15 -16.08 -13.78
C PHE A 181 -5.93 -17.21 -14.45
N TRP A 182 -5.21 -18.06 -15.19
CA TRP A 182 -5.77 -19.25 -15.81
C TRP A 182 -5.19 -20.52 -15.18
N LYS A 183 -5.92 -21.63 -15.32
CA LYS A 183 -5.47 -22.97 -14.93
C LYS A 183 -5.77 -23.94 -16.05
N GLU A 184 -4.88 -24.91 -16.24
CA GLU A 184 -5.17 -26.09 -17.05
C GLU A 184 -6.11 -27.00 -16.27
N LEU A 185 -7.22 -27.38 -16.90
CA LEU A 185 -8.19 -28.33 -16.36
C LEU A 185 -8.36 -29.46 -17.37
N GLU A 186 -8.35 -30.70 -16.89
CA GLU A 186 -8.72 -31.86 -17.69
C GLU A 186 -10.16 -32.22 -17.37
N ILE A 187 -11.06 -31.89 -18.31
CA ILE A 187 -12.49 -32.15 -18.20
C ILE A 187 -12.86 -33.12 -19.30
N ASN A 188 -13.42 -34.29 -18.93
CA ASN A 188 -13.85 -35.34 -19.85
C ASN A 188 -12.75 -35.77 -20.86
N GLY A 189 -11.50 -35.85 -20.42
CA GLY A 189 -10.35 -36.24 -21.26
C GLY A 189 -9.89 -35.18 -22.27
N THR A 190 -10.51 -33.99 -22.26
CA THR A 190 -10.07 -32.85 -23.07
C THR A 190 -9.40 -31.80 -22.20
N ARG A 191 -8.22 -31.32 -22.65
CA ARG A 191 -7.52 -30.21 -22.00
C ARG A 191 -8.24 -28.90 -22.28
N LYS A 192 -8.71 -28.27 -21.21
CA LYS A 192 -9.37 -26.97 -21.23
C LYS A 192 -8.59 -25.97 -20.39
N VAL A 193 -8.84 -24.69 -20.67
CA VAL A 193 -8.36 -23.58 -19.85
C VAL A 193 -9.52 -23.08 -19.00
N GLY A 194 -9.34 -23.05 -17.69
CA GLY A 194 -10.29 -22.52 -16.74
C GLY A 194 -9.82 -21.20 -16.13
N ILE A 195 -10.69 -20.19 -16.10
CA ILE A 195 -10.45 -18.91 -15.43
C ILE A 195 -11.46 -18.77 -14.29
N PRO A 196 -11.03 -18.55 -13.04
CA PRO A 196 -11.94 -18.41 -11.91
C PRO A 196 -12.96 -17.27 -12.10
N ARG A 197 -14.24 -17.53 -11.80
CA ARG A 197 -15.32 -16.53 -11.88
C ARG A 197 -15.05 -15.28 -11.04
N ILE A 198 -14.30 -15.39 -9.94
CA ILE A 198 -13.95 -14.26 -9.06
C ILE A 198 -13.23 -13.11 -9.78
N TYR A 199 -12.62 -13.37 -10.94
CA TYR A 199 -11.92 -12.35 -11.72
C TYR A 199 -12.81 -11.67 -12.77
N PHE A 200 -13.98 -12.24 -13.05
CA PHE A 200 -14.98 -11.67 -13.92
C PHE A 200 -15.91 -10.71 -13.16
N GLN A 201 -16.35 -9.67 -13.85
CA GLN A 201 -17.30 -8.68 -13.37
C GLN A 201 -18.57 -8.81 -14.20
N GLU A 202 -19.73 -8.74 -13.55
CA GLU A 202 -21.02 -8.67 -14.25
C GLU A 202 -21.12 -7.29 -14.92
N ALA A 203 -21.45 -7.27 -16.21
CA ALA A 203 -21.58 -6.07 -17.03
C ALA A 203 -23.05 -5.74 -17.32
#